data_AF-A0A0G1EPS7-F1
#
_entry.id   AF-A0A0G1EPS7-F1
#
_cell.length_a   1.000
_cell.length_b   1.000
_cell.length_c   1.000
_cell.angle_alpha   90.00
_cell.angle_beta   90.00
_cell.angle_gamma   90.00
#
_symmetry.space_group_name_H-M   'P 1'
#
loop_
_entity.id
_entity.type
_entity.pdbx_description
1 polymer ?
#
loop_
_entity_poly.entity_id
_entity_poly.type
_entity_poly.pdbx_seq_one_letter_code
_entity_poly.pdbx_strand_id
1 'polypeptide(L)'
;MSFVTFYFMNFINFPLLTCYFYRETCRGIVNSMIHRDEVKKLAELALLAVDDSELDTLTKEMDSILEYISEINSFTADIKNERKKPLLYNVMREDEVTNKESEYTERIMKEMPSTDGQYLKVKKIL
;
A
#
# COMPACT_ATOMS: atom_id res chain seq x y z
N MET A 1 -29.87 -44.29 -34.52
CA MET A 1 -30.44 -43.96 -33.19
C MET A 1 -29.27 -43.85 -32.23
N SER A 2 -28.87 -42.74 -31.62
CA SER A 2 -29.11 -41.30 -31.74
C SER A 2 -28.27 -40.68 -30.59
N PHE A 3 -27.46 -39.64 -30.87
CA PHE A 3 -26.86 -38.66 -29.91
C PHE A 3 -25.87 -39.21 -28.84
N VAL A 4 -24.56 -38.95 -28.84
CA VAL A 4 -23.77 -37.69 -28.71
C VAL A 4 -24.19 -36.81 -27.53
N THR A 5 -23.19 -36.45 -26.69
CA THR A 5 -23.15 -35.57 -25.48
C THR A 5 -23.07 -36.34 -24.15
N PHE A 6 -22.20 -36.06 -23.18
CA PHE A 6 -21.12 -35.07 -23.05
C PHE A 6 -20.11 -35.58 -21.99
N TYR A 7 -18.82 -35.46 -22.32
CA TYR A 7 -17.68 -35.57 -21.42
C TYR A 7 -17.63 -34.38 -20.44
N PHE A 8 -16.66 -34.39 -19.51
CA PHE A 8 -16.21 -33.30 -18.62
C PHE A 8 -16.92 -33.11 -17.26
N MET A 9 -16.36 -33.74 -16.22
CA MET A 9 -15.77 -33.04 -15.06
C MET A 9 -15.22 -34.07 -14.06
N ASN A 10 -13.98 -34.49 -14.28
CA ASN A 10 -13.15 -35.18 -13.32
C ASN A 10 -11.76 -34.54 -13.38
N PHE A 11 -11.58 -33.43 -12.65
CA PHE A 11 -10.25 -32.95 -12.28
C PHE A 11 -10.39 -31.88 -11.19
N ILE A 12 -9.39 -31.84 -10.29
CA ILE A 12 -9.14 -30.84 -9.25
C ILE A 12 -9.85 -31.10 -7.92
N ASN A 13 -9.36 -32.14 -7.25
CA ASN A 13 -9.33 -32.26 -5.80
C ASN A 13 -8.09 -31.47 -5.32
N PHE A 14 -8.25 -30.20 -4.95
CA PHE A 14 -7.18 -29.38 -4.37
C PHE A 14 -7.58 -29.01 -2.94
N PRO A 15 -7.04 -29.69 -1.91
CA PRO A 15 -7.34 -29.38 -0.53
C PRO A 15 -6.63 -28.08 -0.14
N LEU A 16 -7.38 -27.18 0.50
CA LEU A 16 -6.95 -26.38 1.65
C LEU A 16 -5.48 -25.89 1.63
N LEU A 17 -5.17 -24.95 0.73
CA LEU A 17 -3.95 -24.15 0.83
C LEU A 17 -4.17 -22.67 0.48
N THR A 18 -5.41 -22.21 0.58
CA THR A 18 -5.71 -20.78 0.53
C THR A 18 -5.41 -20.15 1.90
N CYS A 19 -4.39 -19.30 1.89
CA CYS A 19 -4.19 -18.19 2.81
C CYS A 19 -3.77 -18.49 4.26
N TYR A 20 -2.76 -19.33 4.48
CA TYR A 20 -1.96 -19.26 5.72
C TYR A 20 -0.72 -18.36 5.63
N PHE A 21 -0.50 -17.68 4.49
CA PHE A 21 0.75 -16.97 4.21
C PHE A 21 0.78 -15.46 4.58
N TYR A 22 -0.07 -14.99 5.50
CA TYR A 22 -0.01 -13.58 5.94
C TYR A 22 -0.20 -13.39 7.45
N ARG A 23 0.20 -14.39 8.27
CA ARG A 23 0.04 -14.31 9.73
C ARG A 23 1.33 -13.95 10.49
N GLU A 24 2.47 -13.85 9.82
CA GLU A 24 3.77 -13.76 10.51
C GLU A 24 4.37 -12.33 10.61
N THR A 25 3.86 -11.32 9.90
CA THR A 25 4.48 -9.97 9.95
C THR A 25 3.78 -8.97 10.87
N CYS A 26 2.67 -9.33 11.52
CA CYS A 26 1.96 -8.41 12.42
C CYS A 26 2.43 -8.45 13.88
N ARG A 27 3.51 -9.19 14.19
CA ARG A 27 4.20 -8.99 15.48
C ARG A 27 5.22 -7.88 15.31
N GLY A 28 4.69 -6.65 15.20
CA GLY A 28 5.50 -5.45 15.29
C GLY A 28 6.29 -5.53 16.59
N ILE A 29 7.60 -5.55 16.48
CA ILE A 29 8.51 -5.33 17.61
C ILE A 29 8.22 -3.90 18.05
N VAL A 30 7.36 -3.72 19.05
CA VAL A 30 7.23 -2.41 19.70
C VAL A 30 8.41 -2.31 20.65
N ASN A 31 9.59 -2.01 20.10
CA ASN A 31 10.65 -1.45 20.92
C ASN A 31 10.12 -0.09 21.38
N SER A 32 10.00 0.09 22.68
CA SER A 32 9.46 1.31 23.30
C SER A 32 10.40 2.51 23.20
N MET A 33 11.51 2.39 22.45
CA MET A 33 12.50 3.44 22.28
C MET A 33 13.04 3.37 20.86
N ILE A 34 12.84 4.42 20.08
CA ILE A 34 13.39 4.54 18.74
C ILE A 34 14.82 5.06 18.80
N HIS A 35 15.67 4.54 17.92
CA HIS A 35 17.04 5.02 17.77
C HIS A 35 17.19 5.98 16.58
N ARG A 36 18.17 6.88 16.67
CA ARG A 36 18.49 7.87 15.62
C ARG A 36 18.68 7.23 14.23
N ASP A 37 19.30 6.05 14.19
CA ASP A 37 19.53 5.30 12.95
C ASP A 37 18.22 4.77 12.34
N GLU A 38 17.23 4.44 13.17
CA GLU A 38 15.90 4.00 12.71
C GLU A 38 15.12 5.17 12.13
N VAL A 39 15.19 6.35 12.75
CA VAL A 39 14.58 7.58 12.21
C VAL A 39 15.20 7.94 10.87
N LYS A 40 16.53 7.85 10.74
CA LYS A 40 17.22 8.09 9.47
C LYS A 40 16.77 7.10 8.39
N LYS A 41 16.66 5.82 8.73
CA LYS A 41 16.19 4.79 7.79
C LYS A 41 14.73 5.03 7.37
N LEU A 42 13.87 5.48 8.28
CA LEU A 42 12.49 5.84 7.96
C LEU A 42 12.42 7.05 7.03
N ALA A 43 13.25 8.08 7.27
CA ALA A 43 13.34 9.24 6.40
C ALA A 43 13.78 8.86 4.98
N GLU A 44 14.77 7.97 4.85
CA GLU A 44 15.21 7.45 3.54
C GLU A 44 14.09 6.70 2.82
N LEU A 45 13.31 5.88 3.53
CA LEU A 45 12.15 5.18 2.96
C LEU A 45 11.01 6.13 2.54
N ALA A 46 10.86 7.25 3.24
CA ALA A 46 9.90 8.30 2.91
C ALA A 46 10.42 9.30 1.86
N LEU A 47 11.65 9.12 1.36
CA LEU A 47 12.34 10.06 0.46
C LEU A 47 12.44 11.49 1.01
N LEU A 48 12.63 11.62 2.33
CA LEU A 48 12.83 12.90 3.02
C LEU A 48 14.32 13.13 3.29
N ALA A 49 14.81 14.30 2.88
CA ALA A 49 16.14 14.77 3.27
C ALA A 49 16.03 15.40 4.66
N VAL A 50 16.79 14.88 5.63
CA VAL A 50 16.78 15.34 7.02
C VAL A 50 18.21 15.64 7.44
N ASP A 51 18.42 16.82 8.02
CA ASP A 51 19.73 17.22 8.53
C ASP A 51 20.05 16.56 9.88
N ASP A 52 21.34 16.38 10.16
CA ASP A 52 21.81 15.72 11.39
C ASP A 52 21.37 16.47 12.67
N SER A 53 21.15 17.79 12.58
CA SER A 53 20.66 18.63 13.68
C SER A 53 19.17 18.42 13.99
N GLU A 54 18.37 18.00 13.02
CA GLU A 54 16.94 17.80 13.17
C GLU A 54 16.61 16.39 13.67
N LEU A 55 17.50 15.43 13.42
CA LEU A 55 17.32 14.03 13.81
C LEU A 55 17.06 13.85 15.32
N ASP A 56 17.73 14.62 16.17
CA ASP A 56 17.57 14.50 17.62
C ASP A 56 16.18 14.98 18.08
N THR A 57 15.63 16.01 17.43
CA THR A 57 14.28 16.52 17.69
C THR A 57 13.24 15.53 17.19
N LEU A 58 13.39 15.05 15.96
CA LEU A 58 12.47 14.08 15.34
C LEU A 58 12.43 12.75 16.11
N THR A 59 13.56 12.31 16.66
CA THR A 59 13.62 11.10 17.50
C THR A 59 12.73 11.27 18.73
N LYS A 60 12.83 12.40 19.44
CA LYS A 60 12.02 12.69 20.64
C LYS A 60 10.53 12.82 20.33
N GLU A 61 10.20 13.49 19.23
CA GLU A 61 8.81 13.63 18.78
C GLU A 61 8.20 12.27 18.42
N MET A 62 8.95 11.42 17.72
CA MET A 62 8.51 10.08 17.36
C MET A 62 8.30 9.19 18.59
N ASP A 63 9.22 9.23 19.57
CA ASP A 63 9.06 8.50 20.84
C ASP A 63 7.78 8.93 21.56
N SER A 64 7.48 10.23 21.61
CA SER A 64 6.27 10.77 22.23
C SER A 64 4.98 10.30 21.54
N ILE A 65 5.00 10.23 20.19
CA ILE A 65 3.87 9.73 19.40
C ILE A 65 3.65 8.24 19.63
N LEU A 66 4.72 7.45 19.69
CA LEU A 66 4.63 6.02 19.95
C LEU A 66 4.13 5.72 21.36
N GLU A 67 4.54 6.51 22.35
CA GLU A 67 4.03 6.42 23.71
C GLU A 67 2.51 6.67 23.75
N TYR A 68 2.03 7.72 23.09
CA TYR A 68 0.59 7.99 22.99
C TYR A 68 -0.18 6.86 22.29
N ILE A 69 0.33 6.33 21.18
CA ILE A 69 -0.32 5.21 20.47
C ILE A 69 -0.31 3.93 21.32
N SER A 70 0.69 3.76 22.20
CA SER A 70 0.79 2.58 23.07
C SER A 70 -0.39 2.44 24.02
N GLU A 71 -1.09 3.54 24.35
CA GLU A 71 -2.31 3.53 25.15
C GLU A 71 -3.40 2.67 24.51
N ILE A 72 -3.46 2.58 23.17
CA ILE A 72 -4.43 1.75 22.44
C ILE A 72 -4.25 0.26 22.78
N ASN A 73 -3.02 -0.19 23.04
CA ASN A 73 -2.74 -1.59 23.38
C ASN A 73 -3.33 -2.02 24.72
N SER A 74 -3.64 -1.06 25.61
CA SER A 74 -4.28 -1.35 26.91
C SER A 74 -5.75 -1.76 26.75
N PHE A 75 -6.39 -1.36 25.66
CA PHE A 75 -7.77 -1.70 25.35
C PHE A 75 -7.82 -3.04 24.60
N THR A 76 -8.04 -4.12 25.34
CA THR A 76 -8.39 -5.42 24.73
C THR A 76 -9.87 -5.41 24.37
N ALA A 77 -10.20 -4.83 23.21
CA ALA A 77 -11.53 -5.01 22.67
C ALA A 77 -11.65 -6.46 22.15
N ASP A 78 -12.66 -7.20 22.63
CA ASP A 78 -13.05 -8.52 22.11
C ASP A 78 -13.75 -8.34 20.75
N ILE A 79 -12.99 -7.79 19.80
CA ILE A 79 -13.42 -7.58 18.44
C ILE A 79 -13.25 -8.93 17.78
N LYS A 80 -14.34 -9.72 17.74
CA LYS A 80 -14.51 -10.67 16.64
C LYS A 80 -14.18 -9.89 15.38
N ASN A 81 -13.06 -10.23 14.73
CA ASN A 81 -12.54 -9.60 13.51
C ASN A 81 -13.48 -9.84 12.31
N GLU A 82 -14.78 -9.61 12.50
CA GLU A 82 -15.74 -9.45 11.43
C GLU A 82 -15.45 -8.08 10.84
N ARG A 83 -14.48 -8.04 9.92
CA ARG A 83 -14.36 -6.94 8.97
C ARG A 83 -15.77 -6.69 8.44
N LYS A 84 -16.40 -5.58 8.81
CA LYS A 84 -17.72 -5.19 8.31
C LYS A 84 -17.62 -5.24 6.79
N LYS A 85 -18.23 -6.26 6.18
CA LYS A 85 -18.17 -6.41 4.73
C LYS A 85 -18.84 -5.17 4.14
N PRO A 86 -18.16 -4.40 3.28
CA PRO A 86 -18.83 -3.31 2.59
C PRO A 86 -20.03 -3.89 1.82
N LEU A 87 -21.14 -3.15 1.80
CA LEU A 87 -22.36 -3.58 1.08
C LEU A 87 -22.10 -3.75 -0.43
N LEU A 88 -21.10 -3.02 -0.93
CA LEU A 88 -20.64 -3.07 -2.32
C LEU A 88 -19.66 -4.24 -2.49
N TYR A 89 -20.01 -5.17 -3.36
CA TYR A 89 -19.14 -6.26 -3.79
C TYR A 89 -18.81 -6.06 -5.27
N ASN A 90 -17.52 -6.09 -5.61
CA ASN A 90 -17.03 -6.11 -7.00
C ASN A 90 -17.71 -5.09 -7.93
N VAL A 91 -17.75 -3.83 -7.51
CA VAL A 91 -18.17 -2.72 -8.38
C VAL A 91 -17.06 -2.50 -9.40
N MET A 92 -17.24 -3.06 -10.59
CA MET A 92 -16.30 -2.92 -11.69
C MET A 92 -16.67 -1.72 -12.56
N ARG A 93 -15.67 -1.17 -13.25
CA ARG A 93 -15.84 -0.17 -14.30
C ARG A 93 -15.96 -0.89 -15.65
N GLU A 94 -16.88 -0.45 -16.50
CA GLU A 94 -16.98 -0.93 -17.88
C GLU A 94 -15.72 -0.59 -18.69
N ASP A 95 -15.30 -1.51 -19.57
CA ASP A 95 -14.09 -1.36 -20.39
C ASP A 95 -14.36 -0.60 -21.69
N GLU A 96 -14.72 0.68 -21.56
CA GLU A 96 -15.03 1.56 -22.67
C GLU A 96 -14.04 2.73 -22.76
N VAL A 97 -13.67 3.11 -23.98
CA VAL A 97 -12.79 4.27 -24.22
C VAL A 97 -13.58 5.56 -23.97
N THR A 98 -13.32 6.21 -22.83
CA THR A 98 -14.02 7.43 -22.43
C THR A 98 -13.38 8.70 -23.00
N ASN A 99 -12.05 8.73 -23.14
CA ASN A 99 -11.29 9.93 -23.49
C ASN A 99 -10.63 9.77 -24.86
N LYS A 100 -10.52 10.86 -25.62
CA LYS A 100 -9.79 10.86 -26.90
C LYS A 100 -8.29 10.98 -26.66
N GLU A 101 -7.52 10.50 -27.62
CA GLU A 101 -6.06 10.65 -27.60
C GLU A 101 -5.67 12.14 -27.49
N SER A 102 -4.74 12.44 -26.59
CA SER A 102 -4.19 13.77 -26.35
C SER A 102 -5.15 14.87 -25.86
N GLU A 103 -6.38 14.52 -25.48
CA GLU A 103 -7.40 15.50 -25.06
C GLU A 103 -6.97 16.37 -23.86
N TYR A 104 -6.16 15.80 -22.96
CA TYR A 104 -5.73 16.48 -21.73
C TYR A 104 -4.23 16.76 -21.68
N THR A 105 -3.49 16.47 -22.75
CA THR A 105 -2.01 16.55 -22.74
C THR A 105 -1.54 17.95 -22.40
N GLU A 106 -2.08 19.00 -23.04
CA GLU A 106 -1.68 20.39 -22.80
C GLU A 106 -1.90 20.82 -21.35
N ARG A 107 -3.03 20.42 -20.76
CA ARG A 107 -3.38 20.74 -19.37
C ARG A 107 -2.42 20.08 -18.39
N ILE A 108 -2.07 18.82 -18.63
CA ILE A 108 -1.12 18.08 -17.78
C ILE A 108 0.29 18.67 -17.90
N MET A 109 0.73 19.00 -19.12
CA MET A 109 2.06 19.58 -19.35
C MET A 109 2.24 20.93 -18.65
N LYS A 110 1.18 21.73 -18.55
CA LYS A 110 1.21 23.03 -17.85
C LYS A 110 1.51 22.91 -16.35
N GLU A 111 1.12 21.80 -15.72
CA GLU A 111 1.34 21.56 -14.29
C GLU A 111 2.73 20.95 -14.00
N MET A 112 3.50 20.58 -15.03
CA MET A 112 4.81 19.99 -14.86
C MET A 112 5.87 21.05 -14.58
N PRO A 113 6.82 20.80 -13.65
CA PRO A 113 7.87 21.77 -13.30
C PRO A 113 8.90 21.98 -14.41
N SER A 114 9.17 20.95 -15.23
CA SER A 114 10.09 21.05 -16.37
C SER A 114 9.71 20.06 -17.46
N THR A 115 9.62 20.54 -18.69
CA THR A 115 9.20 19.75 -19.86
C THR A 115 10.26 19.80 -20.97
N ASP A 116 10.37 18.72 -21.72
CA ASP A 116 11.11 18.67 -22.98
C ASP A 116 10.21 18.03 -24.06
N GLY A 117 9.69 18.85 -24.97
CA GLY A 117 8.64 18.43 -25.90
C GLY A 117 7.37 17.95 -25.17
N GLN A 118 7.01 16.67 -25.36
CA GLN A 118 5.85 16.02 -24.72
C GLN A 118 6.26 15.13 -23.52
N TYR A 119 7.40 15.40 -22.88
CA TYR A 119 7.91 14.60 -21.77
C TYR A 119 8.22 15.43 -20.54
N LEU A 120 8.04 14.83 -19.35
CA LEU A 120 8.56 15.37 -18.11
C LEU A 120 10.08 15.19 -18.08
N LYS A 121 10.81 16.29 -17.94
CA LYS A 121 12.27 16.27 -17.89
C LYS A 121 12.75 15.94 -16.48
N VAL A 122 13.42 14.80 -16.32
CA VAL A 122 14.05 14.37 -15.07
C VAL A 122 15.54 14.12 -15.25
N LYS A 123 16.28 14.06 -14.14
CA LYS A 123 17.69 13.67 -14.16
C LYS A 123 17.82 12.20 -14.59
N LYS A 124 18.90 11.87 -15.29
CA LYS A 124 19.19 10.50 -15.71
C LYS A 124 19.32 9.59 -14.48
N ILE A 125 18.64 8.44 -14.52
CA ILE A 125 18.79 7.36 -13.54
C ILE A 125 20.09 6.61 -13.88
N LEU A 126 20.95 6.41 -12.89
CA LEU A 126 22.26 5.75 -13.03
C LEU A 126 22.14 4.23 -12.96
#